data_AF-A0A976H3J3-F1
#
_entry.id   AF-A0A976H3J3-F1
#
_cell.length_a   1.000
_cell.length_b   1.000
_cell.length_c   1.000
_cell.angle_alpha   90.00
_cell.angle_beta   90.00
_cell.angle_gamma   90.00
#
_symmetry.space_group_name_H-M   'P 1'
#
loop_
_entity.id
_entity.type
_entity.pdbx_description
1 polymer ?
#
loop_
_entity_poly.entity_id
_entity_poly.type
_entity_poly.pdbx_seq_one_letter_code
_entity_poly.pdbx_strand_id
1 'polypeptide(L)'
;MICQKDAFLCAAKGVSIGIEFQRKLGTGLFGGEGFIMERLEGDGMAFLHACGHVLRRELHPGETLKIDTGCIVGFTANVNYDIQFVGGIKNTLFGGEGVFFATLTGPGIVWIQTLPISRLAGRILKYATFNRREEGSVLGGIGNLLDGDGRW
;
A
#
# COMPACT_ATOMS: atom_id res chain seq x y z
N MET A 1 13.06 10.96 -10.63
CA MET A 1 12.49 9.59 -10.60
C MET A 1 11.16 9.60 -9.88
N ILE A 2 10.39 8.51 -9.92
CA ILE A 2 9.15 8.39 -9.14
C ILE A 2 9.33 7.29 -8.08
N CYS A 3 8.91 7.53 -6.85
CA CYS A 3 8.96 6.56 -5.75
C CYS A 3 7.68 6.55 -4.93
N GLN A 4 7.43 5.45 -4.22
CA GLN A 4 6.32 5.38 -3.27
C GLN A 4 6.65 6.23 -2.04
N LYS A 5 5.67 6.98 -1.51
CA LYS A 5 5.86 7.90 -0.37
C LYS A 5 6.57 7.23 0.82
N ASP A 6 6.15 6.03 1.22
CA ASP A 6 6.74 5.33 2.38
C ASP A 6 8.11 4.69 2.06
N ALA A 7 8.53 4.70 0.81
CA ALA A 7 9.87 4.29 0.41
C ALA A 7 10.88 5.43 0.52
N PHE A 8 10.46 6.71 0.56
CA PHE A 8 11.41 7.82 0.67
C PHE A 8 12.09 7.85 2.04
N LEU A 9 13.44 7.86 2.06
CA LEU A 9 14.23 7.96 3.30
C LEU A 9 14.84 9.35 3.48
N CYS A 10 15.65 9.79 2.52
CA CYS A 10 16.25 11.12 2.51
C CYS A 10 16.80 11.47 1.12
N ALA A 11 17.13 12.73 0.88
CA ALA A 11 17.80 13.19 -0.33
C ALA A 11 18.80 14.31 -0.05
N ALA A 12 19.75 14.49 -0.97
CA ALA A 12 20.70 15.58 -0.94
C ALA A 12 19.98 16.94 -1.00
N LYS A 13 20.57 17.95 -0.36
CA LYS A 13 20.06 19.33 -0.43
C LYS A 13 20.01 19.79 -1.89
N GLY A 14 18.85 20.27 -2.33
CA GLY A 14 18.60 20.69 -3.71
C GLY A 14 17.72 19.73 -4.51
N VAL A 15 17.51 18.49 -4.04
CA VAL A 15 16.50 17.60 -4.59
C VAL A 15 15.11 18.08 -4.16
N SER A 16 14.24 18.36 -5.12
CA SER A 16 12.83 18.67 -4.87
C SER A 16 12.00 17.40 -4.81
N ILE A 17 11.00 17.41 -3.93
CA ILE A 17 10.06 16.30 -3.71
C ILE A 17 8.67 16.85 -3.97
N GLY A 18 8.01 16.34 -5.00
CA GLY A 18 6.63 16.69 -5.35
C GLY A 18 5.74 15.47 -5.35
N ILE A 19 4.42 15.66 -5.29
CA ILE A 19 3.46 14.57 -5.49
C ILE A 19 3.30 14.37 -7.00
N GLU A 20 3.61 13.16 -7.48
CA GLU A 20 3.35 12.78 -8.87
C GLU A 20 1.91 12.32 -9.06
N PHE A 21 1.47 11.46 -8.14
CA PHE A 21 0.21 10.76 -8.27
C PHE A 21 -0.31 10.45 -6.87
N GLN A 22 -1.59 10.72 -6.66
CA GLN A 22 -2.29 10.32 -5.45
C GLN A 22 -3.62 9.70 -5.84
N ARG A 23 -3.86 8.48 -5.36
CA ARG A 23 -5.16 7.83 -5.50
C ARG A 23 -5.64 7.32 -4.15
N LYS A 24 -6.82 7.78 -3.75
CA LYS A 24 -7.51 7.29 -2.56
C LYS A 24 -7.98 5.86 -2.82
N LEU A 25 -7.25 4.89 -2.27
CA LEU A 25 -7.55 3.46 -2.40
C LEU A 25 -8.36 2.98 -1.18
N GLY A 26 -9.57 3.52 -0.99
CA GLY A 26 -10.42 3.17 0.17
C GLY A 26 -9.76 3.45 1.53
N THR A 27 -10.49 3.21 2.62
CA THR A 27 -10.07 3.57 4.00
C THR A 27 -9.28 2.47 4.72
N GLY A 28 -8.66 1.53 3.99
CA GLY A 28 -7.93 0.37 4.54
C GLY A 28 -6.44 0.63 4.87
N LEU A 29 -5.64 -0.44 4.85
CA LEU A 29 -4.21 -0.60 5.26
C LEU A 29 -3.17 0.43 4.74
N PHE A 30 -3.58 1.49 4.02
CA PHE A 30 -2.73 2.60 3.54
C PHE A 30 -2.90 3.89 4.37
N GLY A 31 -3.29 3.76 5.64
CA GLY A 31 -3.36 4.91 6.57
C GLY A 31 -4.41 5.97 6.20
N GLY A 32 -5.38 5.65 5.33
CA GLY A 32 -6.46 6.58 4.92
C GLY A 32 -6.06 7.64 3.87
N GLU A 33 -4.77 7.88 3.64
CA GLU A 33 -4.28 8.82 2.62
C GLU A 33 -4.32 8.23 1.19
N GLY A 34 -4.34 6.91 1.10
CA GLY A 34 -4.32 6.15 -0.15
C GLY A 34 -2.91 5.88 -0.65
N PHE A 35 -2.79 5.60 -1.95
CA PHE A 35 -1.51 5.33 -2.58
C PHE A 35 -0.94 6.62 -3.18
N ILE A 36 0.20 7.04 -2.66
CA ILE A 36 0.89 8.28 -3.04
C ILE A 36 2.25 7.93 -3.65
N MET A 37 2.49 8.46 -4.84
CA MET A 37 3.78 8.44 -5.51
C MET A 37 4.37 9.85 -5.52
N GLU A 38 5.65 9.93 -5.19
CA GLU A 38 6.41 11.16 -5.13
C GLU A 38 7.37 11.22 -6.32
N ARG A 39 7.48 12.41 -6.92
CA ARG A 39 8.48 12.75 -7.92
C ARG A 39 9.67 13.39 -7.23
N LEU A 40 10.84 12.79 -7.42
CA LEU A 40 12.13 13.33 -6.99
C LEU A 40 12.82 13.97 -8.19
N GLU A 41 13.10 15.27 -8.15
CA GLU A 41 13.81 16.01 -9.20
C GLU A 41 15.06 16.70 -8.66
N GLY A 42 16.15 16.66 -9.41
CA GLY A 42 17.44 17.19 -9.02
C GLY A 42 18.58 16.34 -9.55
N ASP A 43 19.81 16.77 -9.30
CA ASP A 43 21.06 16.14 -9.70
C ASP A 43 21.81 15.48 -8.51
N GLY A 44 21.27 15.61 -7.31
CA GLY A 44 21.79 14.99 -6.09
C GLY A 44 21.35 13.54 -5.87
N MET A 45 21.92 12.93 -4.83
CA MET A 45 21.56 11.57 -4.41
C MET A 45 20.22 11.54 -3.65
N ALA A 46 19.42 10.51 -3.88
CA ALA A 46 18.26 10.16 -3.06
C ALA A 46 18.39 8.72 -2.54
N PHE A 47 17.88 8.51 -1.34
CA PHE A 47 17.91 7.22 -0.64
C PHE A 47 16.47 6.74 -0.44
N LEU A 48 16.23 5.50 -0.86
CA LEU A 48 14.93 4.84 -0.73
C LEU A 48 15.09 3.62 0.17
N HIS A 49 14.09 3.39 1.02
CA HIS A 49 13.91 2.20 1.83
C HIS A 49 13.02 1.19 1.09
N ALA A 50 13.32 -0.09 1.28
CA ALA A 50 12.54 -1.19 0.74
C ALA A 50 12.47 -2.32 1.77
N CYS A 51 11.28 -2.85 1.99
CA CYS A 51 11.07 -3.92 2.96
C CYS A 51 11.38 -5.30 2.35
N GLY A 52 12.30 -6.04 2.97
CA GLY A 52 12.74 -7.35 2.51
C GLY A 52 13.86 -7.26 1.47
N HIS A 53 13.72 -7.95 0.34
CA HIS A 53 14.71 -7.96 -0.74
C HIS A 53 14.34 -6.96 -1.84
N VAL A 54 15.35 -6.29 -2.41
CA VAL A 54 15.18 -5.35 -3.52
C VAL A 54 15.50 -6.01 -4.84
N LEU A 55 14.50 -6.09 -5.72
CA LEU A 55 14.67 -6.55 -7.09
C LEU A 55 14.69 -5.35 -8.03
N ARG A 56 15.78 -5.21 -8.81
CA ARG A 56 15.88 -4.27 -9.93
C ARG A 56 15.43 -4.96 -11.21
N ARG A 57 14.40 -4.44 -11.88
CA ARG A 57 13.94 -4.90 -13.18
C ARG A 57 14.14 -3.81 -14.21
N GLU A 58 14.78 -4.15 -15.32
CA GLU A 58 14.85 -3.30 -16.50
C GLU A 58 13.72 -3.69 -17.44
N LEU A 59 12.96 -2.71 -17.92
CA LEU A 59 11.87 -2.88 -18.87
C LEU A 59 12.30 -2.28 -20.19
N HIS A 60 12.28 -3.08 -21.24
CA HIS A 60 12.49 -2.61 -22.61
C HIS A 60 11.27 -1.81 -23.12
N PRO A 61 11.39 -1.02 -24.22
CA PRO A 61 10.25 -0.32 -24.80
C PRO A 61 9.08 -1.26 -25.07
N GLY A 62 7.91 -0.96 -24.52
CA GLY A 62 6.70 -1.79 -24.64
C GLY A 62 6.65 -3.04 -23.73
N GLU A 63 7.75 -3.41 -23.06
CA GLU A 63 7.72 -4.48 -22.05
C GLU A 63 6.86 -4.05 -20.88
N THR A 64 5.99 -4.95 -20.43
CA THR A 64 5.02 -4.67 -19.38
C THR A 64 5.20 -5.59 -18.18
N LEU A 65 5.22 -4.99 -16.99
CA LEU A 65 5.27 -5.66 -15.70
C LEU A 65 3.95 -5.39 -14.95
N LYS A 66 3.26 -6.47 -14.56
CA LYS A 66 2.11 -6.40 -13.66
C LYS A 66 2.55 -6.79 -12.25
N ILE A 67 2.27 -5.94 -11.27
CA ILE A 67 2.72 -6.14 -9.89
C ILE A 67 1.72 -5.60 -8.88
N ASP A 68 1.73 -6.15 -7.66
CA ASP A 68 1.03 -5.56 -6.53
C ASP A 68 1.55 -4.14 -6.26
N THR A 69 0.65 -3.18 -6.11
CA THR A 69 1.00 -1.76 -5.90
C THR A 69 1.88 -1.53 -4.67
N GLY A 70 1.67 -2.28 -3.58
CA GLY A 70 2.48 -2.16 -2.37
C GLY A 70 3.92 -2.68 -2.53
N CYS A 71 4.18 -3.53 -3.52
CA CYS A 71 5.52 -4.03 -3.81
C CYS A 71 6.39 -3.03 -4.60
N ILE A 72 5.85 -1.88 -5.03
CA ILE A 72 6.60 -0.89 -5.80
C ILE A 72 7.38 0.02 -4.84
N VAL A 73 8.70 0.07 -4.99
CA VAL A 73 9.56 1.04 -4.29
C VAL A 73 9.66 2.32 -5.11
N GLY A 74 9.90 2.18 -6.41
CA GLY A 74 9.97 3.30 -7.35
C GLY A 74 10.35 2.86 -8.76
N PHE A 75 10.38 3.81 -9.68
CA PHE A 75 10.74 3.60 -11.08
C PHE A 75 11.28 4.88 -11.73
N THR A 76 11.99 4.73 -12.84
CA THR A 76 12.47 5.85 -13.65
C THR A 76 11.31 6.56 -14.36
N ALA A 77 11.45 7.85 -14.64
CA ALA A 77 10.37 8.70 -15.16
C ALA A 77 9.78 8.28 -16.52
N ASN A 78 10.51 7.48 -17.29
CA ASN A 78 10.06 7.02 -18.61
C ASN A 78 9.15 5.78 -18.54
N VAL A 79 8.98 5.18 -17.37
CA VAL A 79 8.07 4.05 -17.17
C VAL A 79 6.65 4.57 -17.05
N ASN A 80 5.77 4.13 -17.95
CA ASN A 80 4.35 4.42 -17.87
C ASN A 80 3.70 3.58 -16.77
N TYR A 81 2.83 4.20 -15.97
CA TYR A 81 2.27 3.62 -14.76
C TYR A 81 0.74 3.74 -14.74
N ASP A 82 0.04 2.62 -14.57
CA ASP A 82 -1.42 2.59 -14.39
C ASP A 82 -1.84 1.67 -13.24
N ILE A 83 -2.79 2.13 -12.41
CA ILE A 83 -3.36 1.34 -11.32
C ILE A 83 -4.71 0.79 -11.73
N GLN A 84 -4.82 -0.54 -11.69
CA GLN A 84 -6.05 -1.26 -11.97
C GLN A 84 -6.56 -1.89 -10.68
N PHE A 85 -7.79 -1.57 -10.31
CA PHE A 85 -8.47 -2.29 -9.25
C PHE A 85 -8.93 -3.64 -9.78
N VAL A 86 -8.41 -4.73 -9.22
CA VAL A 86 -8.89 -6.08 -9.55
C VAL A 86 -10.02 -6.41 -8.57
N GLY A 87 -11.22 -5.95 -8.91
CA GLY A 87 -12.44 -6.31 -8.19
C GLY A 87 -12.78 -7.79 -8.40
N GLY A 88 -13.23 -8.47 -7.34
CA GLY A 88 -13.92 -9.75 -7.47
C GLY A 88 -13.17 -11.01 -7.06
N ILE A 89 -11.88 -10.95 -6.69
CA ILE A 89 -11.26 -12.11 -6.05
C ILE A 89 -11.59 -12.09 -4.56
N LYS A 90 -12.43 -13.03 -4.11
CA LYS A 90 -12.59 -13.42 -2.69
C LYS A 90 -11.25 -13.98 -2.15
N ASN A 91 -10.18 -13.19 -2.14
CA ASN A 91 -8.88 -13.65 -1.68
C ASN A 91 -8.76 -13.41 -0.18
N THR A 92 -9.09 -14.46 0.56
CA THR A 92 -8.95 -14.66 2.01
C THR A 92 -7.53 -14.41 2.56
N LEU A 93 -6.54 -14.17 1.68
CA LEU A 93 -5.15 -13.86 2.04
C LEU A 93 -4.97 -12.46 2.65
N PHE A 94 -5.87 -11.51 2.39
CA PHE A 94 -5.81 -10.12 2.88
C PHE A 94 -7.03 -9.70 3.73
N GLY A 95 -7.75 -10.65 4.32
CA GLY A 95 -8.84 -10.32 5.25
C GLY A 95 -10.08 -9.70 4.60
N GLY A 96 -10.23 -9.78 3.27
CA GLY A 96 -11.36 -9.21 2.53
C GLY A 96 -11.09 -7.84 1.89
N GLU A 97 -9.89 -7.28 2.07
CA GLU A 97 -9.48 -6.06 1.36
C GLU A 97 -9.05 -6.38 -0.08
N GLY A 98 -9.55 -5.60 -1.03
CA GLY A 98 -9.26 -5.78 -2.46
C GLY A 98 -7.78 -5.59 -2.78
N VAL A 99 -7.29 -6.33 -3.78
CA VAL A 99 -5.88 -6.23 -4.23
C VAL A 99 -5.80 -5.22 -5.37
N PHE A 100 -4.90 -4.24 -5.24
CA PHE A 100 -4.62 -3.26 -6.29
C PHE A 100 -3.36 -3.67 -7.05
N PHE A 101 -3.52 -3.94 -8.34
CA PHE A 101 -2.42 -4.22 -9.24
C PHE A 101 -2.05 -2.97 -10.02
N ALA A 102 -0.75 -2.78 -10.22
CA ALA A 102 -0.19 -1.80 -11.12
C ALA A 102 0.33 -2.48 -12.38
N THR A 103 0.19 -1.78 -13.50
CA THR A 103 0.83 -2.10 -14.77
C THR A 103 1.91 -1.06 -15.01
N LEU A 104 3.16 -1.50 -15.13
CA LEU A 104 4.31 -0.67 -15.49
C LEU A 104 4.79 -1.05 -16.89
N THR A 105 4.85 -0.09 -17.80
CA THR A 105 5.30 -0.32 -19.18
C THR A 105 6.55 0.50 -19.47
N GLY A 106 7.60 -0.16 -19.96
CA GLY A 106 8.88 0.46 -20.26
C GLY A 106 8.87 1.40 -21.47
N PRO A 107 9.99 2.11 -21.71
CA PRO A 107 11.33 1.76 -21.20
C PRO A 107 11.68 2.35 -19.83
N GLY A 108 12.47 1.60 -19.04
CA GLY A 108 13.08 2.14 -17.83
C GLY A 108 13.42 1.08 -16.78
N ILE A 109 13.69 1.54 -15.55
CA ILE A 109 14.03 0.68 -14.41
C ILE A 109 12.92 0.76 -13.37
N VAL A 110 12.55 -0.39 -12.82
CA VAL A 110 11.61 -0.54 -11.72
C VAL A 110 12.31 -1.21 -10.55
N TRP A 111 12.15 -0.67 -9.34
CA TRP A 111 12.61 -1.24 -8.09
C TRP A 111 11.44 -1.79 -7.29
N ILE A 112 11.58 -3.04 -6.87
CA ILE A 112 10.52 -3.85 -6.28
C ILE A 112 10.96 -4.36 -4.92
N GLN A 113 10.05 -4.34 -3.93
CA GLN A 113 10.24 -4.92 -2.61
C GLN A 113 9.42 -6.20 -2.43
N THR A 114 9.92 -7.14 -1.63
CA THR A 114 9.25 -8.44 -1.42
C THR A 114 8.24 -8.43 -0.27
N LEU A 115 8.38 -7.51 0.69
CA LEU A 115 7.57 -7.50 1.92
C LEU A 115 6.92 -6.13 2.18
N PRO A 116 5.91 -5.69 1.39
CA PRO A 116 5.20 -4.45 1.66
C PRO A 116 4.74 -4.33 3.11
N ILE A 117 4.96 -3.16 3.71
CA ILE A 117 4.59 -2.91 5.10
C ILE A 117 3.07 -3.02 5.33
N SER A 118 2.25 -2.61 4.35
CA SER A 118 0.80 -2.77 4.38
C SER A 118 0.39 -4.24 4.48
N ARG A 119 1.05 -5.13 3.73
CA ARG A 119 0.84 -6.58 3.80
C ARG A 119 1.30 -7.14 5.13
N LEU A 120 2.45 -6.70 5.65
CA LEU A 120 2.93 -7.12 6.97
C LEU A 120 1.94 -6.69 8.07
N ALA A 121 1.49 -5.44 8.06
CA ALA A 121 0.52 -4.90 9.00
C ALA A 121 -0.81 -5.67 8.95
N GLY A 122 -1.36 -5.91 7.75
CA GLY A 122 -2.59 -6.70 7.59
C GLY A 122 -2.44 -8.14 8.11
N ARG A 123 -1.26 -8.74 7.96
CA ARG A 123 -0.97 -10.07 8.53
C ARG A 123 -0.88 -10.02 10.04
N ILE A 124 -0.17 -9.04 10.61
CA ILE A 124 -0.08 -8.86 12.06
C ILE A 124 -1.47 -8.67 12.64
N LEU A 125 -2.30 -7.78 12.09
CA LEU A 125 -3.66 -7.53 12.57
C LEU A 125 -4.50 -8.81 12.57
N LYS A 126 -4.42 -9.63 11.50
CA LYS A 126 -5.12 -10.92 11.42
C LYS A 126 -4.73 -11.90 12.54
N TYR A 127 -3.49 -11.86 13.01
CA TYR A 127 -3.00 -12.72 14.11
C TYR A 127 -3.10 -12.04 15.49
N ALA A 128 -3.11 -10.71 15.54
CA ALA A 128 -3.17 -9.91 16.75
C ALA A 128 -4.61 -9.68 17.23
N THR A 129 -5.60 -9.82 16.35
CA THR A 129 -7.01 -9.97 16.76
C THR A 129 -7.16 -11.29 17.49
N PHE A 130 -6.88 -11.28 18.79
CA PHE A 130 -7.51 -12.21 19.70
C PHE A 130 -9.00 -11.93 19.62
N ASN A 131 -9.78 -12.92 19.17
CA ASN A 131 -11.16 -13.00 19.61
C ASN A 131 -11.07 -13.02 21.14
N ARG A 132 -11.37 -11.89 21.79
CA ARG A 132 -11.77 -11.94 23.19
C ARG A 132 -12.99 -12.85 23.15
N ARG A 133 -12.78 -14.11 23.53
CA ARG A 133 -13.84 -15.05 23.80
C ARG A 133 -14.51 -14.47 25.04
N GLU A 134 -15.43 -13.53 24.84
CA GLU A 134 -16.43 -13.28 25.86
C GLU A 134 -17.17 -14.60 26.00
N GLU A 135 -16.86 -15.34 27.06
CA GLU A 135 -17.81 -16.27 27.64
C GLU A 135 -19.01 -15.44 28.10
N GLY A 136 -19.89 -15.15 27.15
CA GLY A 136 -20.94 -14.17 27.32
C GLY A 136 -22.02 -14.44 26.30
N SER A 137 -22.84 -15.43 26.63
CA SER A 137 -24.23 -15.66 26.23
C SER A 137 -24.78 -14.88 25.02
N VAL A 138 -25.51 -15.60 24.15
CA VAL A 138 -26.33 -15.14 23.01
C VAL A 138 -27.33 -13.99 23.36
N LEU A 139 -27.37 -13.54 24.61
CA LEU A 139 -28.13 -12.41 25.15
C LEU A 139 -27.39 -11.05 25.15
N GLY A 140 -26.09 -10.98 24.90
CA GLY A 140 -25.31 -9.72 24.98
C GLY A 140 -25.74 -8.61 24.00
N GLY A 141 -26.21 -8.99 22.80
CA GLY A 141 -26.72 -8.03 21.81
C GLY A 141 -28.11 -7.47 22.13
N ILE A 142 -28.88 -8.14 22.99
CA ILE A 142 -30.24 -7.73 23.38
C ILE A 142 -30.21 -6.88 24.67
N GLY A 143 -29.23 -7.12 25.56
CA GLY A 143 -29.08 -6.36 26.81
C GLY A 143 -28.84 -4.86 26.61
N ASN A 144 -27.97 -4.47 25.65
CA ASN A 144 -27.68 -3.06 25.37
C ASN A 144 -28.82 -2.30 24.67
N LEU A 145 -29.87 -2.99 24.21
CA LEU A 145 -31.06 -2.39 23.61
C LEU A 145 -32.22 -2.24 24.60
N LEU A 146 -32.14 -2.90 25.77
CA LEU A 146 -33.13 -2.81 26.84
C LEU A 146 -32.67 -1.95 28.04
N ASP A 147 -31.38 -1.65 28.14
CA ASP A 147 -30.85 -0.74 29.18
C ASP A 147 -31.04 0.73 28.74
N GLY A 148 -32.30 1.05 28.47
CA GLY A 148 -32.77 2.37 28.10
C GLY A 148 -32.46 3.39 29.20
N ASP A 149 -31.97 4.54 28.76
CA ASP A 149 -31.79 5.77 29.53
C ASP A 149 -33.04 6.11 30.35
N GLY A 150 -33.07 5.66 31.60
CA GLY A 150 -34.05 6.06 32.62
C GLY A 150 -33.49 7.18 33.48
N ARG A 151 -33.42 8.40 32.94
CA ARG A 151 -33.37 9.61 33.77
C ARG A 151 -34.74 9.79 34.45
N TRP A 152 -34.68 10.13 35.75
CA TRP A 152 -35.69 10.55 36.74
C TRP A 152 -35.97 9.51 37.83
#